data_AF-A0A350ADW0-F1
#
_entry.id   AF-A0A350ADW0-F1
#
_cell.length_a   1.000
_cell.length_b   1.000
_cell.length_c   1.000
_cell.angle_alpha   90.00
_cell.angle_beta   90.00
_cell.angle_gamma   90.00
#
_symmetry.space_group_name_H-M   'P 1'
#
loop_
_entity.id
_entity.type
_entity.pdbx_description
1 polymer ?
#
loop_
_entity_poly.entity_id
_entity_poly.type
_entity_poly.pdbx_seq_one_letter_code
_entity_poly.pdbx_strand_id
1 'polypeptide(L)' 'ELHCAADANRDQSYFLFSTTPEQLDYLRFPLGHLPTKGETRALAARYGLAVADKPDSQDIC' A
#
# COMPACT_ATOMS: atom_id res chain seq x y z
N GLU A 1 10.35 1.33 12.42
CA GLU A 1 9.75 0.00 12.66
C GLU A 1 8.70 -0.29 11.60
N LEU A 2 8.36 -1.56 11.37
CA LEU A 2 7.32 -1.99 10.43
C LEU A 2 6.01 -2.23 11.20
N HIS A 3 4.89 -1.75 10.67
CA HIS A 3 3.56 -1.91 11.26
C HIS A 3 2.60 -2.51 10.23
N CYS A 4 1.53 -3.16 10.71
CA CYS A 4 0.41 -3.54 9.87
C CYS A 4 -0.30 -2.31 9.30
N ALA A 5 -0.83 -2.42 8.07
CA ALA A 5 -1.68 -1.40 7.48
C ALA A 5 -3.02 -1.25 8.24
N ALA A 6 -3.67 -0.09 8.09
CA ALA A 6 -5.00 0.17 8.66
C ALA A 6 -6.09 -0.73 8.05
N ASP A 7 -5.97 -1.08 6.77
CA ASP A 7 -6.81 -2.08 6.11
C ASP A 7 -6.20 -3.48 6.27
N ALA A 8 -6.71 -4.26 7.23
CA ALA A 8 -6.22 -5.61 7.49
C ALA A 8 -6.40 -6.57 6.29
N ASN A 9 -7.38 -6.34 5.41
CA ASN A 9 -7.58 -7.18 4.22
C ASN A 9 -6.53 -6.90 3.13
N ARG A 10 -5.80 -5.79 3.25
CA ARG A 10 -4.79 -5.32 2.30
C ARG A 10 -3.44 -5.09 2.96
N ASP A 11 -3.24 -5.58 4.18
CA ASP A 11 -1.96 -5.52 4.86
C ASP A 11 -0.93 -6.38 4.13
N GLN A 12 0.23 -5.78 3.85
CA GLN A 12 1.36 -6.44 3.17
C GLN A 12 2.56 -6.62 4.08
N SER A 13 2.42 -6.32 5.38
CA SER A 13 3.51 -6.46 6.36
C SER A 13 4.12 -7.87 6.36
N TYR A 14 3.30 -8.91 6.13
CA TYR A 14 3.76 -10.29 6.03
C TYR A 14 4.77 -10.50 4.90
N PHE A 15 4.55 -9.93 3.71
CA PHE A 15 5.51 -10.05 2.60
C PHE A 15 6.80 -9.27 2.87
N LEU A 16 6.73 -8.24 3.71
CA LEU A 16 7.85 -7.37 4.07
C LEU A 16 8.59 -7.83 5.32
N PHE A 17 8.32 -9.03 5.85
CA PHE A 17 8.87 -9.48 7.14
C PHE A 17 10.41 -9.54 7.19
N SER A 18 11.07 -9.69 6.04
CA SER A 18 12.53 -9.75 5.92
C SER A 18 13.19 -8.37 5.75
N THR A 19 12.41 -7.29 5.75
CA THR A 19 12.92 -5.92 5.61
C THR A 19 13.80 -5.57 6.81
N THR A 20 15.04 -5.11 6.57
CA THR A 20 15.97 -4.77 7.65
C THR A 20 15.68 -3.37 8.22
N PRO A 21 16.12 -3.07 9.46
CA PRO A 21 15.99 -1.72 10.03
C PRO A 21 16.55 -0.61 9.13
N GLU A 22 17.70 -0.84 8.51
CA GLU A 22 18.36 0.14 7.64
C GLU A 22 17.54 0.40 6.36
N GLN A 23 16.83 -0.61 5.85
CA GLN A 23 15.90 -0.43 4.73
C GLN A 23 14.66 0.35 5.18
N LEU A 24 14.13 0.07 6.38
CA LEU A 24 12.97 0.79 6.93
C LEU A 24 13.26 2.29 7.13
N ASP A 25 14.49 2.68 7.43
CA ASP A 25 14.88 4.09 7.57
C ASP A 25 14.67 4.88 6.27
N TYR A 26 14.84 4.23 5.11
CA TYR A 26 14.66 4.85 3.80
C TYR A 26 13.23 4.72 3.24
N LEU A 27 12.55 3.61 3.53
CA LEU A 27 11.24 3.31 2.96
C LEU A 27 10.14 4.25 3.49
N ARG A 28 9.14 4.52 2.64
CA ARG A 28 7.93 5.27 3.01
C ARG A 28 6.72 4.51 2.51
N PHE A 29 5.73 4.32 3.39
CA PHE A 29 4.47 3.62 3.09
C PHE A 29 3.30 4.62 3.12
N PRO A 30 3.17 5.51 2.13
CA PRO A 30 2.24 6.64 2.18
C PRO A 30 0.76 6.24 2.23
N LEU A 31 0.43 5.00 1.84
CA LEU A 31 -0.94 4.49 1.79
C LEU A 31 -1.32 3.65 3.01
N GLY A 32 -0.37 3.32 3.90
CA GLY A 32 -0.61 2.36 5.00
C GLY A 32 -1.64 2.83 6.03
N HIS A 33 -1.91 4.13 6.11
CA HIS A 33 -2.89 4.73 7.01
C HIS A 33 -4.31 4.79 6.43
N LEU A 34 -4.49 4.50 5.13
CA LEU A 34 -5.80 4.57 4.50
C LEU A 34 -6.64 3.36 4.97
N PRO A 35 -7.87 3.57 5.46
CA PRO A 35 -8.72 2.52 6.01
C PRO A 35 -9.19 1.51 4.96
N THR A 36 -9.19 1.88 3.66
CA THR A 36 -9.56 0.98 2.58
C THR A 36 -8.82 1.28 1.27
N LYS A 37 -8.75 0.27 0.40
CA LYS A 37 -8.33 0.44 -1.01
C LYS A 37 -9.18 1.47 -1.78
N GLY A 38 -10.45 1.63 -1.42
CA GLY A 38 -11.36 2.60 -2.05
C GLY A 38 -10.85 4.03 -1.93
N GLU A 39 -10.26 4.39 -0.79
CA GLU A 39 -9.70 5.73 -0.59
C GLU A 39 -8.46 5.99 -1.46
N THR A 40 -7.63 4.97 -1.66
CA THR A 40 -6.52 5.06 -2.62
C THR A 40 -7.02 5.37 -4.03
N ARG A 41 -8.10 4.71 -4.47
CA ARG A 41 -8.72 4.98 -5.78
C ARG A 41 -9.33 6.38 -5.85
N ALA A 42 -9.99 6.84 -4.80
CA ALA A 42 -10.54 8.18 -4.72
C ALA A 42 -9.45 9.26 -4.81
N LEU A 43 -8.29 9.05 -4.18
CA LEU A 43 -7.12 9.93 -4.33
C LEU A 43 -6.60 9.90 -5.77
N ALA A 44 -6.44 8.72 -6.37
CA ALA A 44 -6.00 8.59 -7.75
C ALA A 44 -6.93 9.33 -8.72
N ALA A 45 -8.24 9.20 -8.56
CA ALA A 45 -9.24 9.92 -9.35
C ALA A 45 -9.16 11.44 -9.13
N ARG A 46 -9.03 11.89 -7.88
CA ARG A 46 -8.87 13.32 -7.54
C ARG A 46 -7.66 13.95 -8.22
N TYR A 47 -6.56 13.21 -8.34
CA TYR A 47 -5.34 13.67 -9.02
C TYR A 47 -5.32 13.39 -10.53
N GLY A 48 -6.41 12.87 -11.10
CA GLY A 48 -6.51 12.60 -12.54
C GLY A 48 -5.60 11.46 -13.03
N LEU A 49 -5.24 10.51 -12.16
CA LEU A 49 -4.40 9.38 -12.55
C LEU A 49 -5.22 8.36 -13.34
N ALA A 50 -4.76 8.02 -14.55
CA ALA A 50 -5.43 7.08 -15.46
C ALA A 50 -5.61 5.65 -14.89
N VAL A 51 -4.92 5.32 -13.80
CA VAL A 51 -4.95 4.00 -13.15
C VAL A 51 -5.98 3.90 -12.01
N ALA A 52 -6.79 4.94 -11.77
CA ALA A 52 -7.74 4.96 -10.65
C ALA A 52 -8.68 3.75 -10.62
N ASP A 53 -9.16 3.31 -11.79
CA ASP A 53 -10.09 2.19 -11.94
C ASP A 53 -9.42 0.89 -12.41
N LYS A 54 -8.08 0.88 -12.52
CA LYS A 54 -7.36 -0.32 -12.93
C LYS A 54 -7.59 -1.44 -11.89
N PRO A 55 -7.97 -2.66 -12.32
CA PRO A 55 -8.02 -3.82 -11.43
C PRO A 55 -6.66 -4.07 -10.78
N ASP A 56 -6.66 -4.61 -9.57
CA ASP A 56 -5.42 -5.01 -8.92
C ASP A 56 -4.79 -6.19 -9.68
N SER A 57 -3.45 -6.21 -9.75
CA SER A 57 -2.71 -7.33 -10.29
C SER A 57 -3.05 -8.62 -9.52
N GLN A 58 -3.25 -9.71 -10.25
CA GLN A 58 -3.51 -11.05 -9.69
C GLN A 58 -2.30 -11.99 -9.86
N ASP A 59 -1.28 -11.56 -10.60
CA ASP A 59 -0.10 -12.36 -10.90
C ASP A 59 0.94 -12.27 -9.79
N ILE A 60 1.77 -13.30 -9.69
CA ILE A 60 2.93 -13.35 -8.79
C ILE A 60 3.99 -12.39 -9.32
N CYS A 61 4.54 -11.56 -8.43
CA CYS A 61 5.65 -10.66 -8.73
C CYS A 61 6.98 -11.42 -8.83
#